data_AF-A0A7S3WHL1-F1
#
_entry.id   AF-A0A7S3WHL1-F1
#
_cell.length_a   1.000
_cell.length_b   1.000
_cell.length_c   1.000
_cell.angle_alpha   90.00
_cell.angle_beta   90.00
_cell.angle_gamma   90.00
#
_symmetry.space_group_name_H-M   'P 1'
#
loop_
_entity.id
_entity.type
_entity.pdbx_description
1 polymer ?
#
loop_
_entity_poly.entity_id
_entity_poly.type
_entity_poly.pdbx_seq_one_letter_code
_entity_poly.pdbx_strand_id
1 'polypeptide(L)'
;FRNSGVLRVFHGDGMPPRSRAAAAAAAAKERGVAGTGKLLCYQPPCERFGTHHSKAIVIVRPQLLSVHILTGNLLFSDWLNKTNAVWTGTFPRVEADSSSTSERRAGNKDASGIESTSPHETLIYGEFGSDLAEYYGAIKGIGASPPPRWEPSNREQRQLWAALDFSWIASYDYTSAGARLVASVPGKTAGRHVGAQMCKWGHMRLRRLIDLNTRRHSAPSRGGKDEPATSPVDRRADDMSAIVLQFSSLSSVGNGTAWLEELISSMNGGRSSLAAPPIRIVYPTRRQVGDSIEGWVAGASLPCASE
;
A
#
# COMPACT_ATOMS: atom_id res chain seq x y z
N PHE A 1 5.47 -35.11 -2.98
CA PHE A 1 5.42 -33.83 -2.23
C PHE A 1 6.83 -33.24 -2.11
N ARG A 2 7.32 -32.47 -3.10
CA ARG A 2 8.73 -32.01 -3.16
C ARG A 2 8.92 -30.51 -3.42
N ASN A 3 7.90 -29.68 -3.17
CA ASN A 3 8.07 -28.22 -3.17
C ASN A 3 7.79 -27.69 -1.76
N SER A 4 8.83 -27.50 -0.96
CA SER A 4 8.74 -26.67 0.23
C SER A 4 8.45 -25.23 -0.21
N GLY A 5 7.26 -24.72 0.12
CA GLY A 5 6.92 -23.31 -0.10
C GLY A 5 7.94 -22.40 0.60
N VAL A 6 8.22 -21.24 -0.02
CA VAL A 6 9.07 -20.20 0.57
C VAL A 6 8.16 -19.14 1.20
N LEU A 7 8.23 -18.99 2.51
CA LEU A 7 7.55 -17.91 3.22
C LEU A 7 8.51 -16.72 3.36
N ARG A 8 8.07 -15.54 2.92
CA ARG A 8 8.84 -14.29 3.03
C ARG A 8 8.14 -13.34 3.99
N VAL A 9 8.84 -12.87 5.00
CA VAL A 9 8.31 -11.95 6.01
C VAL A 9 9.06 -10.63 5.93
N PHE A 10 8.33 -9.54 5.71
CA PHE A 10 8.86 -8.18 5.73
C PHE A 10 8.50 -7.52 7.06
N HIS A 11 9.50 -7.02 7.80
CA HIS A 11 9.28 -6.44 9.14
C HIS A 11 10.17 -5.22 9.42
N GLY A 12 9.77 -4.39 10.38
CA GLY A 12 10.54 -3.22 10.85
C GLY A 12 11.36 -3.45 12.12
N ASP A 13 11.34 -4.66 12.71
CA ASP A 13 11.83 -5.01 14.06
C ASP A 13 13.37 -5.00 14.30
N GLY A 14 14.14 -4.27 13.48
CA GLY A 14 15.60 -4.19 13.63
C GLY A 14 16.37 -5.44 13.15
N MET A 15 17.71 -5.39 13.30
CA MET A 15 18.63 -6.47 12.92
C MET A 15 18.84 -7.48 14.07
N PRO A 16 19.19 -8.75 13.80
CA PRO A 16 19.63 -9.71 14.82
C PRO A 16 20.78 -9.14 15.68
N PRO A 17 20.86 -9.47 16.99
CA PRO A 17 20.02 -10.42 17.73
C PRO A 17 18.72 -9.83 18.30
N ARG A 18 18.41 -8.54 18.03
CA ARG A 18 17.24 -7.87 18.63
C ARG A 18 15.91 -8.19 17.93
N SER A 19 15.97 -8.68 16.69
CA SER A 19 14.79 -9.03 15.89
C SER A 19 14.06 -10.25 16.46
N ARG A 20 12.87 -10.04 17.01
CA ARG A 20 11.95 -11.10 17.43
C ARG A 20 11.44 -11.88 16.22
N ALA A 21 11.22 -11.20 15.09
CA ALA A 21 10.80 -11.84 13.85
C ALA A 21 11.83 -12.86 13.34
N ALA A 22 13.12 -12.52 13.34
CA ALA A 22 14.20 -13.43 12.96
C ALA A 22 14.35 -14.59 13.95
N ALA A 23 14.22 -14.33 15.26
CA ALA A 23 14.28 -15.37 16.28
C ALA A 23 13.10 -16.36 16.16
N ALA A 24 11.88 -15.85 15.97
CA ALA A 24 10.69 -16.68 15.73
C ALA A 24 10.84 -17.52 14.45
N ALA A 25 11.47 -16.96 13.41
CA ALA A 25 11.73 -17.68 12.18
C ALA A 25 12.69 -18.86 12.36
N ALA A 26 13.77 -18.67 13.12
CA ALA A 26 14.69 -19.75 13.48
C ALA A 26 13.99 -20.85 14.27
N ALA A 27 13.18 -20.49 15.28
CA ALA A 27 12.43 -21.44 16.10
C ALA A 27 11.37 -22.22 15.30
N ALA A 28 10.68 -21.58 14.35
CA ALA A 28 9.69 -22.24 13.49
C ALA A 28 10.36 -23.28 12.57
N LYS A 29 11.56 -22.97 12.05
CA LYS A 29 12.38 -23.90 11.26
C LYS A 29 12.78 -25.13 12.09
N GLU A 30 13.23 -24.94 13.33
CA GLU A 30 13.60 -26.04 14.24
C GLU A 30 12.41 -26.96 14.57
N ARG A 31 11.21 -26.39 14.72
CA ARG A 31 9.99 -27.13 15.05
C ARG A 31 9.31 -27.83 13.87
N GLY A 32 9.85 -27.71 12.65
CA GLY A 32 9.31 -28.38 11.46
C GLY A 32 7.89 -27.94 11.09
N VAL A 33 7.53 -26.67 11.34
CA VAL A 33 6.19 -26.16 11.03
C VAL A 33 5.88 -26.32 9.53
N ALA A 34 4.74 -26.94 9.20
CA ALA A 34 4.35 -27.17 7.81
C ALA A 34 4.26 -25.86 7.02
N GLY A 35 4.82 -25.83 5.81
CA GLY A 35 4.85 -24.62 4.97
C GLY A 35 5.96 -23.61 5.28
N THR A 36 6.78 -23.82 6.32
CA THR A 36 7.96 -22.98 6.63
C THR A 36 9.27 -23.55 6.08
N GLY A 37 9.21 -24.45 5.09
CA GLY A 37 10.37 -25.18 4.59
C GLY A 37 11.53 -24.29 4.11
N LYS A 38 11.23 -23.03 3.75
CA LYS A 38 12.22 -21.95 3.67
C LYS A 38 11.59 -20.62 4.09
N LEU A 39 11.77 -20.22 5.34
CA LEU A 39 11.33 -18.93 5.88
C LEU A 39 12.45 -17.89 5.74
N LEU A 40 12.16 -16.77 5.06
CA LEU A 40 13.11 -15.68 4.81
C LEU A 40 12.58 -14.37 5.40
N CYS A 41 13.37 -13.73 6.26
CA CYS A 41 13.03 -12.43 6.83
C CYS A 41 13.75 -11.30 6.08
N TYR A 42 13.00 -10.24 5.78
CA TYR A 42 13.46 -9.03 5.11
C TYR A 42 13.13 -7.82 5.97
N GLN A 43 14.03 -6.86 6.01
CA GLN A 43 13.87 -5.65 6.80
C GLN A 43 13.98 -4.40 5.89
N PRO A 44 12.85 -3.86 5.42
CA PRO A 44 12.86 -2.57 4.75
C PRO A 44 13.35 -1.47 5.72
N PRO A 45 14.19 -0.54 5.25
CA PRO A 45 14.74 0.50 6.09
C PRO A 45 13.64 1.47 6.47
N CYS A 46 13.66 1.88 7.74
CA CYS A 46 12.77 2.87 8.28
C CYS A 46 13.59 4.11 8.65
N GLU A 47 13.07 5.29 8.29
CA GLU A 47 13.63 6.56 8.74
C GLU A 47 13.53 6.70 10.26
N ARG A 48 14.17 7.72 10.84
CA ARG A 48 14.01 8.03 12.27
C ARG A 48 12.52 8.24 12.57
N PHE A 49 11.99 7.50 13.55
CA PHE A 49 10.55 7.45 13.89
C PHE A 49 9.63 6.82 12.82
N GLY A 50 10.20 6.28 11.74
CA GLY A 50 9.46 5.54 10.72
C GLY A 50 9.07 4.14 11.18
N THR A 51 8.01 3.58 10.58
CA THR A 51 7.50 2.24 10.88
C THR A 51 7.15 1.50 9.59
N HIS A 52 7.52 0.22 9.49
CA HIS A 52 6.97 -0.68 8.48
C HIS A 52 5.54 -1.10 8.87
N HIS A 53 4.56 -0.28 8.47
CA HIS A 53 3.17 -0.43 8.93
C HIS A 53 2.29 -1.29 8.01
N SER A 54 2.72 -1.52 6.75
CA SER A 54 2.00 -2.31 5.76
C SER A 54 1.71 -3.73 6.25
N LYS A 55 0.46 -4.15 6.11
CA LYS A 55 0.00 -5.51 6.39
C LYS A 55 -0.59 -6.08 5.11
N ALA A 56 0.17 -6.94 4.46
CA ALA A 56 -0.23 -7.57 3.22
C ALA A 56 0.19 -9.04 3.22
N ILE A 57 -0.67 -9.88 2.66
CA ILE A 57 -0.36 -11.27 2.35
C ILE A 57 -0.47 -11.41 0.84
N VAL A 58 0.60 -11.86 0.19
CA VAL A 58 0.59 -12.21 -1.23
C VAL A 58 0.89 -13.69 -1.36
N ILE A 59 -0.04 -14.45 -1.96
CA ILE A 59 0.09 -15.88 -2.17
C ILE A 59 0.24 -16.14 -3.65
N VAL A 60 1.46 -16.53 -4.05
CA VAL A 60 1.81 -16.80 -5.44
C VAL A 60 1.70 -18.30 -5.70
N ARG A 61 0.81 -18.72 -6.60
CA ARG A 61 0.66 -20.11 -7.05
C ARG A 61 0.83 -20.19 -8.57
N PRO A 62 1.22 -21.34 -9.13
CA PRO A 62 1.59 -21.44 -10.55
C PRO A 62 0.51 -20.98 -11.56
N GLN A 63 -0.77 -20.99 -11.19
CA GLN A 63 -1.90 -20.55 -12.02
C GLN A 63 -2.64 -19.33 -11.44
N LEU A 64 -2.36 -18.95 -10.20
CA LEU A 64 -3.21 -18.02 -9.46
C LEU A 64 -2.41 -17.25 -8.41
N LEU A 65 -2.59 -15.94 -8.39
CA LEU A 65 -2.08 -15.07 -7.35
C LEU A 65 -3.22 -14.49 -6.54
N SER A 66 -3.11 -14.47 -5.21
CA SER A 66 -4.03 -13.72 -4.36
C SER A 66 -3.31 -12.66 -3.55
N VAL A 67 -3.89 -11.46 -3.48
CA VAL A 67 -3.43 -10.33 -2.68
C VAL A 67 -4.47 -10.05 -1.61
N HIS A 68 -4.02 -9.98 -0.36
CA HIS A 68 -4.85 -9.63 0.79
C HIS A 68 -4.22 -8.44 1.50
N ILE A 69 -4.93 -7.31 1.54
CA ILE A 69 -4.49 -6.09 2.25
C ILE A 69 -5.29 -5.99 3.54
N LEU A 70 -4.59 -5.95 4.67
CA LEU A 70 -5.18 -6.08 6.00
C LEU A 70 -4.97 -4.81 6.83
N THR A 71 -5.77 -4.69 7.87
CA THR A 71 -5.67 -3.64 8.90
C THR A 71 -5.11 -4.17 10.23
N GLY A 72 -5.45 -5.41 10.59
CA GLY A 72 -4.95 -6.11 11.78
C GLY A 72 -3.55 -6.69 11.59
N ASN A 73 -2.73 -6.66 12.64
CA ASN A 73 -1.44 -7.33 12.67
C ASN A 73 -1.61 -8.86 12.61
N LEU A 74 -0.54 -9.58 12.24
CA LEU A 74 -0.53 -11.05 12.17
C LEU A 74 -0.27 -11.69 13.54
N LEU A 75 -1.07 -11.29 14.54
CA LEU A 75 -1.00 -11.77 15.92
C LEU A 75 -2.40 -12.03 16.46
N PHE A 76 -2.56 -13.04 17.31
CA PHE A 76 -3.88 -13.58 17.71
C PHE A 76 -4.88 -12.52 18.21
N SER A 77 -4.46 -11.58 19.08
CA SER A 77 -5.39 -10.60 19.66
C SER A 77 -6.01 -9.65 18.63
N ASP A 78 -5.35 -9.41 17.49
CA ASP A 78 -5.92 -8.58 16.42
C ASP A 78 -7.01 -9.31 15.62
N TRP A 79 -7.13 -10.63 15.76
CA TRP A 79 -8.10 -11.47 15.07
C TRP A 79 -9.28 -11.90 15.96
N LEU A 80 -9.25 -11.53 17.24
CA LEU A 80 -10.23 -12.00 18.22
C LEU A 80 -11.39 -11.02 18.41
N ASN A 81 -11.13 -9.89 19.07
CA ASN A 81 -12.17 -8.97 19.56
C ASN A 81 -12.02 -7.54 19.02
N LYS A 82 -11.30 -7.37 17.90
CA LYS A 82 -11.08 -6.08 17.25
C LYS A 82 -11.81 -6.01 15.92
N THR A 83 -12.37 -4.84 15.63
CA THR A 83 -12.90 -4.55 14.29
C THR A 83 -11.74 -4.33 13.33
N ASN A 84 -11.51 -5.32 12.47
CA ASN A 84 -10.53 -5.25 11.38
C ASN A 84 -11.20 -5.59 10.05
N ALA A 85 -10.56 -5.19 8.97
CA ALA A 85 -10.98 -5.43 7.60
C ALA A 85 -9.85 -6.04 6.76
N VAL A 86 -10.26 -6.74 5.70
CA VAL A 86 -9.39 -7.25 4.66
C VAL A 86 -10.00 -6.95 3.29
N TRP A 87 -9.19 -6.40 2.38
CA TRP A 87 -9.49 -6.43 0.96
C TRP A 87 -8.79 -7.63 0.33
N THR A 88 -9.49 -8.39 -0.52
CA THR A 88 -8.94 -9.56 -1.21
C THR A 88 -9.16 -9.44 -2.71
N GLY A 89 -8.08 -9.62 -3.48
CA GLY A 89 -8.10 -9.77 -4.93
C GLY A 89 -7.45 -11.09 -5.34
N THR A 90 -7.99 -11.74 -6.39
CA THR A 90 -7.47 -12.99 -6.94
C THR A 90 -7.30 -12.84 -8.45
N PHE A 91 -6.13 -13.22 -8.94
CA PHE A 91 -5.62 -12.84 -10.26
C PHE A 91 -5.06 -14.06 -10.99
N PRO A 92 -5.63 -14.44 -12.15
CA PRO A 92 -5.13 -15.57 -12.91
C PRO A 92 -3.76 -15.26 -13.50
N ARG A 93 -2.97 -16.30 -13.76
CA ARG A 93 -1.73 -16.14 -14.51
C ARG A 93 -2.05 -15.76 -15.95
N VAL A 94 -1.26 -14.85 -16.52
CA VAL A 94 -1.35 -14.52 -17.96
C VAL A 94 -0.97 -15.77 -18.75
N GLU A 95 -1.82 -16.19 -19.67
CA GLU A 95 -1.51 -17.29 -20.58
C GLU A 95 -0.35 -16.87 -21.50
N ALA A 96 0.63 -17.75 -21.69
CA ALA A 96 1.67 -17.51 -22.67
C ALA A 96 1.04 -17.69 -24.06
N ASP A 97 0.55 -16.61 -24.66
CA ASP A 97 0.08 -16.66 -26.04
C ASP A 97 1.20 -17.20 -26.94
N SER A 98 0.98 -18.38 -27.49
CA SER A 98 1.82 -19.01 -28.50
C SER A 98 1.58 -18.38 -29.88
N SER A 99 1.57 -17.04 -30.00
CA SER A 99 1.62 -16.33 -31.29
C SER A 99 1.53 -14.80 -31.14
N SER A 100 2.65 -14.13 -30.84
CA SER A 100 2.89 -12.74 -31.31
C SER A 100 4.35 -12.35 -31.05
N THR A 101 5.30 -13.09 -31.64
CA THR A 101 6.74 -12.75 -31.59
C THR A 101 7.17 -11.84 -32.75
N SER A 102 6.25 -11.29 -33.53
CA SER A 102 6.55 -10.47 -34.70
C SER A 102 5.90 -9.10 -34.59
N GLU A 103 6.49 -8.23 -33.75
CA GLU A 103 6.53 -6.76 -33.87
C GLU A 103 7.15 -6.19 -32.58
N ARG A 104 8.37 -6.61 -32.26
CA ARG A 104 9.16 -6.04 -31.15
C ARG A 104 10.47 -5.52 -31.70
N ARG A 105 10.47 -4.35 -32.34
CA ARG A 105 11.66 -3.50 -32.46
C ARG A 105 11.32 -2.08 -32.91
N ALA A 106 12.05 -1.15 -32.27
CA ALA A 106 12.27 0.26 -32.60
C ALA A 106 11.21 1.28 -32.13
N GLY A 107 11.39 1.76 -30.89
CA GLY A 107 10.91 3.07 -30.44
C GLY A 107 12.09 3.88 -29.89
N ASN A 108 12.26 5.07 -30.44
CA ASN A 108 13.39 6.00 -30.30
C ASN A 108 13.69 6.40 -28.84
N LYS A 109 14.98 6.63 -28.51
CA LYS A 109 15.39 7.26 -27.24
C LYS A 109 15.28 8.78 -27.39
N ASP A 110 14.35 9.40 -26.66
CA ASP A 110 14.33 10.85 -26.49
C ASP A 110 15.08 11.26 -25.20
N ALA A 111 15.90 12.30 -25.34
CA ALA A 111 16.73 12.87 -24.29
C ALA A 111 15.90 13.75 -23.34
N SER A 112 15.22 13.15 -22.36
CA SER A 112 14.51 13.94 -21.33
C SER A 112 14.42 13.30 -19.95
N GLY A 113 15.19 12.25 -19.64
CA GLY A 113 15.49 11.84 -18.25
C GLY A 113 14.29 11.58 -17.32
N ILE A 114 13.09 11.40 -17.87
CA ILE A 114 11.86 11.08 -17.15
C ILE A 114 11.38 9.72 -17.69
N GLU A 115 11.56 8.66 -16.91
CA GLU A 115 10.85 7.40 -17.15
C GLU A 115 9.37 7.63 -16.81
N SER A 116 8.60 8.13 -17.78
CA SER A 116 7.18 7.87 -17.80
C SER A 116 7.03 6.40 -18.19
N THR A 117 6.50 5.57 -17.30
CA THR A 117 6.02 4.23 -17.66
C THR A 117 5.15 4.39 -18.89
N SER A 118 5.56 3.81 -20.02
CA SER A 118 4.84 3.98 -21.27
C SER A 118 3.39 3.50 -21.08
N PRO A 119 2.41 4.09 -21.78
CA PRO A 119 1.02 3.58 -21.76
C PRO A 119 0.95 2.07 -22.01
N HIS A 120 1.94 1.53 -22.73
CA HIS A 120 2.09 0.13 -23.08
C HIS A 120 2.38 -0.80 -21.89
N GLU A 121 3.01 -0.34 -20.80
CA GLU A 121 3.27 -1.16 -19.59
C GLU A 121 2.07 -1.19 -18.65
N THR A 122 1.30 -0.10 -18.56
CA THR A 122 0.04 -0.05 -17.79
C THR A 122 -1.04 -0.94 -18.40
N LEU A 123 -0.95 -1.20 -19.71
CA LEU A 123 -1.91 -2.00 -20.46
C LEU A 123 -1.77 -3.53 -20.27
N ILE A 124 -0.63 -4.06 -19.82
CA ILE A 124 -0.39 -5.52 -19.89
C ILE A 124 -1.09 -6.28 -18.75
N TYR A 125 -1.22 -5.67 -17.56
CA TYR A 125 -1.75 -6.35 -16.37
C TYR A 125 -2.75 -5.53 -15.54
N GLY A 126 -3.13 -4.32 -16.00
CA GLY A 126 -4.09 -3.44 -15.31
C GLY A 126 -3.47 -2.48 -14.28
N GLU A 127 -4.23 -1.42 -13.94
CA GLU A 127 -3.75 -0.31 -13.09
C GLU A 127 -3.29 -0.76 -11.70
N PHE A 128 -3.98 -1.73 -11.08
CA PHE A 128 -3.60 -2.28 -9.78
C PHE A 128 -2.26 -3.03 -9.84
N GLY A 129 -2.04 -3.84 -10.89
CA GLY A 129 -0.80 -4.56 -11.10
C GLY A 129 0.40 -3.61 -11.27
N SER A 130 0.21 -2.51 -12.01
CA SER A 130 1.22 -1.45 -12.12
C SER A 130 1.52 -0.80 -10.77
N ASP A 131 0.48 -0.44 -10.00
CA ASP A 131 0.68 0.16 -8.68
C ASP A 131 1.39 -0.82 -7.71
N LEU A 132 1.09 -2.12 -7.79
CA LEU A 132 1.73 -3.17 -6.98
C LEU A 132 3.21 -3.36 -7.34
N ALA A 133 3.53 -3.40 -8.64
CA ALA A 133 4.89 -3.47 -9.14
C ALA A 133 5.70 -2.25 -8.71
N GLU A 134 5.11 -1.06 -8.79
CA GLU A 134 5.74 0.19 -8.35
C GLU A 134 6.02 0.18 -6.84
N TYR A 135 5.07 -0.29 -6.02
CA TYR A 135 5.26 -0.43 -4.56
C TYR A 135 6.43 -1.36 -4.22
N TYR A 136 6.45 -2.58 -4.74
CA TYR A 136 7.53 -3.54 -4.44
C TYR A 136 8.87 -3.12 -5.07
N GLY A 137 8.85 -2.44 -6.22
CA GLY A 137 10.02 -1.80 -6.81
C GLY A 137 10.59 -0.70 -5.91
N ALA A 138 9.74 0.11 -5.28
CA ALA A 138 10.14 1.12 -4.32
C ALA A 138 10.71 0.51 -3.03
N ILE A 139 10.08 -0.54 -2.48
CA ILE A 139 10.60 -1.29 -1.33
C ILE A 139 12.00 -1.86 -1.63
N LYS A 140 12.20 -2.40 -2.84
CA LYS A 140 13.53 -2.82 -3.30
C LYS A 140 14.50 -1.63 -3.38
N GLY A 141 14.05 -0.51 -3.93
CA GLY A 141 14.86 0.68 -4.19
C GLY A 141 15.28 1.50 -2.97
N ILE A 142 14.49 1.52 -1.87
CA ILE A 142 14.83 2.29 -0.65
C ILE A 142 15.87 1.62 0.24
N GLY A 143 16.29 0.40 -0.11
CA GLY A 143 17.24 -0.32 0.72
C GLY A 143 16.63 -1.49 1.47
N ALA A 144 15.72 -2.24 0.85
CA ALA A 144 15.87 -3.71 0.88
C ALA A 144 17.16 -4.15 0.13
N SER A 145 18.24 -3.42 0.42
CA SER A 145 19.64 -3.46 0.04
C SER A 145 20.38 -3.32 1.38
N PRO A 146 21.60 -3.85 1.50
CA PRO A 146 22.41 -3.72 2.71
C PRO A 146 22.39 -2.32 3.36
N PRO A 147 22.38 -2.21 4.72
CA PRO A 147 22.74 -0.96 5.38
C PRO A 147 24.02 -0.36 4.79
N PRO A 148 24.19 0.97 4.77
CA PRO A 148 25.44 1.58 4.33
C PRO A 148 26.62 0.97 5.10
N ARG A 149 27.59 0.39 4.38
CA ARG A 149 28.77 -0.37 4.90
C ARG A 149 28.51 -1.81 5.38
N TRP A 150 27.34 -2.38 5.14
CA TRP A 150 27.11 -3.81 5.34
C TRP A 150 27.45 -4.57 4.07
N GLU A 151 28.39 -5.50 4.16
CA GLU A 151 28.65 -6.47 3.10
C GLU A 151 28.10 -7.84 3.52
N PRO A 152 27.37 -8.55 2.65
CA PRO A 152 26.88 -9.88 2.96
C PRO A 152 28.06 -10.83 3.19
N SER A 153 28.20 -11.30 4.43
CA SER A 153 29.35 -12.09 4.88
C SER A 153 29.38 -13.50 4.30
N ASN A 154 28.29 -13.96 3.66
CA ASN A 154 28.23 -15.28 3.06
C ASN A 154 27.32 -15.39 1.82
N ARG A 155 27.45 -16.53 1.13
CA ARG A 155 26.71 -16.88 -0.10
C ARG A 155 25.20 -16.97 0.12
N GLU A 156 24.77 -17.41 1.30
CA GLU A 156 23.36 -17.55 1.65
C GLU A 156 22.68 -16.18 1.75
N GLN A 157 23.32 -15.20 2.39
CA GLN A 157 22.83 -13.82 2.46
C GLN A 157 22.72 -13.17 1.07
N ARG A 158 23.70 -13.39 0.18
CA ARG A 158 23.59 -12.96 -1.23
C ARG A 158 22.41 -13.60 -1.96
N GLN A 159 22.12 -14.87 -1.69
CA GLN A 159 20.98 -15.59 -2.26
C GLN A 159 19.62 -15.13 -1.68
N LEU A 160 19.55 -14.78 -0.39
CA LEU A 160 18.35 -14.22 0.23
C LEU A 160 17.92 -12.90 -0.43
N TRP A 161 18.88 -12.05 -0.75
CA TRP A 161 18.64 -10.78 -1.43
C TRP A 161 18.33 -10.94 -2.92
N ALA A 162 19.03 -11.84 -3.61
CA ALA A 162 18.67 -12.23 -4.98
C ALA A 162 17.25 -12.86 -5.06
N ALA A 163 16.74 -13.41 -3.95
CA ALA A 163 15.40 -14.00 -3.86
C ALA A 163 14.24 -12.99 -3.69
N LEU A 164 14.52 -11.68 -3.60
CA LEU A 164 13.52 -10.61 -3.80
C LEU A 164 13.28 -10.38 -5.30
N ASP A 165 12.90 -11.47 -5.97
CA ASP A 165 12.42 -11.40 -7.32
C ASP A 165 10.91 -11.13 -7.29
N PHE A 166 10.53 -9.90 -7.63
CA PHE A 166 9.14 -9.48 -7.79
C PHE A 166 8.67 -9.57 -9.25
N SER A 167 9.47 -10.17 -10.15
CA SER A 167 9.12 -10.38 -11.55
C SER A 167 7.81 -11.16 -11.72
N TRP A 168 7.45 -11.99 -10.74
CA TRP A 168 6.18 -12.71 -10.72
C TRP A 168 4.98 -11.77 -10.75
N ILE A 169 5.08 -10.51 -10.32
CA ILE A 169 3.96 -9.55 -10.40
C ILE A 169 3.49 -9.44 -11.84
N ALA A 170 4.43 -9.31 -12.79
CA ALA A 170 4.15 -9.20 -14.22
C ALA A 170 3.67 -10.51 -14.86
N SER A 171 3.50 -11.60 -14.11
CA SER A 171 3.00 -12.87 -14.64
C SER A 171 1.49 -13.06 -14.45
N TYR A 172 0.77 -12.14 -13.80
CA TYR A 172 -0.66 -12.28 -13.50
C TYR A 172 -1.46 -11.11 -14.06
N ASP A 173 -2.74 -11.34 -14.34
CA ASP A 173 -3.68 -10.33 -14.84
C ASP A 173 -4.48 -9.71 -13.67
N TYR A 174 -4.34 -8.40 -13.46
CA TYR A 174 -5.01 -7.64 -12.40
C TYR A 174 -6.14 -6.74 -12.91
N THR A 175 -6.58 -6.89 -14.16
CA THR A 175 -7.66 -6.09 -14.75
C THR A 175 -8.97 -6.16 -13.95
N SER A 176 -9.21 -7.27 -13.25
CA SER A 176 -10.38 -7.50 -12.39
C SER A 176 -10.31 -6.81 -11.02
N ALA A 177 -9.20 -6.15 -10.65
CA ALA A 177 -8.98 -5.68 -9.29
C ALA A 177 -10.02 -4.65 -8.80
N GLY A 178 -10.58 -3.84 -9.70
CA GLY A 178 -11.57 -2.80 -9.37
C GLY A 178 -11.07 -1.76 -8.34
N ALA A 179 -9.77 -1.73 -8.05
CA ALA A 179 -9.16 -0.97 -6.97
C ALA A 179 -7.83 -0.35 -7.42
N ARG A 180 -7.43 0.70 -6.72
CA ARG A 180 -6.11 1.36 -6.88
C ARG A 180 -5.34 1.25 -5.58
N LEU A 181 -4.03 1.06 -5.67
CA LEU A 181 -3.18 1.01 -4.48
C LEU A 181 -2.72 2.43 -4.12
N VAL A 182 -2.98 2.81 -2.87
CA VAL A 182 -2.44 4.02 -2.24
C VAL A 182 -1.48 3.56 -1.15
N ALA A 183 -0.18 3.65 -1.42
CA ALA A 183 0.87 3.23 -0.51
C ALA A 183 1.73 4.42 -0.06
N SER A 184 2.40 4.26 1.07
CA SER A 184 3.41 5.19 1.56
C SER A 184 4.74 4.46 1.66
N VAL A 185 5.76 5.03 1.03
CA VAL A 185 7.14 4.52 1.05
C VAL A 185 8.05 5.70 1.38
N PRO A 186 9.09 5.56 2.23
CA PRO A 186 10.06 6.62 2.46
C PRO A 186 10.70 7.11 1.15
N GLY A 187 10.87 8.41 1.01
CA GLY A 187 11.62 8.99 -0.12
C GLY A 187 13.13 8.83 0.03
N LYS A 188 13.85 8.82 -1.09
CA LYS A 188 15.32 8.60 -1.12
C LYS A 188 16.12 9.71 -0.44
N THR A 189 15.54 10.91 -0.29
CA THR A 189 16.22 12.08 0.26
C THR A 189 15.67 12.42 1.63
N ALA A 190 16.25 11.80 2.67
CA ALA A 190 15.81 11.95 4.08
C ALA A 190 14.30 11.72 4.25
N GLY A 191 13.79 10.61 3.71
CA GLY A 191 12.39 10.24 3.75
C GLY A 191 11.45 11.04 2.84
N ARG A 192 11.94 12.05 2.10
CA ARG A 192 11.09 12.96 1.31
C ARG A 192 11.09 12.63 -0.18
N HIS A 193 9.90 12.76 -0.79
CA HIS A 193 9.70 12.71 -2.24
C HIS A 193 9.67 14.13 -2.80
N VAL A 194 10.26 14.32 -3.98
CA VAL A 194 10.30 15.61 -4.68
C VAL A 194 9.89 15.45 -6.15
N GLY A 195 9.45 16.54 -6.77
CA GLY A 195 9.05 16.57 -8.17
C GLY A 195 7.99 15.51 -8.50
N ALA A 196 8.20 14.77 -9.58
CA ALA A 196 7.25 13.76 -10.06
C ALA A 196 6.99 12.62 -9.04
N GLN A 197 7.90 12.38 -8.10
CA GLN A 197 7.73 11.32 -7.09
C GLN A 197 6.70 11.67 -6.01
N MET A 198 6.38 12.97 -5.83
CA MET A 198 5.42 13.40 -4.81
C MET A 198 4.03 12.78 -5.03
N CYS A 199 3.58 12.68 -6.28
CA CYS A 199 2.25 12.19 -6.61
C CYS A 199 2.13 10.65 -6.65
N LYS A 200 3.19 9.92 -6.30
CA LYS A 200 3.21 8.45 -6.30
C LYS A 200 2.86 7.84 -4.95
N TRP A 201 3.02 8.59 -3.85
CA TRP A 201 2.90 8.05 -2.50
C TRP A 201 2.00 8.89 -1.59
N GLY A 202 1.47 8.27 -0.53
CA GLY A 202 0.73 8.93 0.54
C GLY A 202 -0.53 9.67 0.08
N HIS A 203 -0.90 10.73 0.81
CA HIS A 203 -2.11 11.52 0.51
C HIS A 203 -2.03 12.24 -0.85
N MET A 204 -0.82 12.52 -1.36
CA MET A 204 -0.63 13.13 -2.67
C MET A 204 -0.99 12.19 -3.82
N ARG A 205 -0.75 10.88 -3.65
CA ARG A 205 -1.27 9.85 -4.54
C ARG A 205 -2.79 9.77 -4.48
N LEU A 206 -3.37 9.77 -3.27
CA LEU A 206 -4.82 9.77 -3.07
C LEU A 206 -5.47 10.97 -3.78
N ARG A 207 -4.91 12.17 -3.60
CA ARG A 207 -5.35 13.40 -4.27
C ARG A 207 -5.46 13.23 -5.78
N ARG A 208 -4.41 12.70 -6.41
CA ARG A 208 -4.38 12.45 -7.85
C ARG A 208 -5.48 11.48 -8.29
N LEU A 209 -5.69 10.41 -7.53
CA LEU A 209 -6.72 9.41 -7.87
C LEU A 209 -8.14 9.98 -7.72
N ILE A 210 -8.41 10.76 -6.67
CA ILE A 210 -9.69 11.44 -6.47
C ILE A 210 -9.95 12.44 -7.61
N ASP A 211 -8.96 13.26 -7.97
CA ASP A 211 -9.07 14.20 -9.09
C ASP A 211 -9.38 13.48 -10.42
N LEU A 212 -8.61 12.43 -10.74
CA LEU A 212 -8.83 11.63 -11.95
C LEU A 212 -10.23 11.00 -11.98
N ASN A 213 -10.68 10.40 -10.88
CA ASN A 213 -12.00 9.79 -10.80
C ASN A 213 -13.11 10.83 -10.89
N THR A 214 -12.95 11.98 -10.24
CA THR A 214 -13.92 13.08 -10.33
C THR A 214 -14.05 13.54 -11.78
N ARG A 215 -12.93 13.81 -12.47
CA ARG A 215 -12.96 14.23 -13.89
C ARG A 215 -13.58 13.19 -14.81
N ARG A 216 -13.32 11.89 -14.57
CA ARG A 216 -13.91 10.79 -15.36
C ARG A 216 -15.44 10.76 -15.25
N HIS A 217 -15.99 11.09 -14.09
CA HIS A 217 -17.44 11.04 -13.85
C HIS A 217 -18.14 12.40 -14.03
N SER A 218 -17.39 13.51 -14.03
CA SER A 218 -17.89 14.85 -14.34
C SER A 218 -17.79 15.22 -15.82
N ALA A 219 -17.26 14.34 -16.68
CA ALA A 219 -17.24 14.57 -18.12
C ALA A 219 -18.68 14.63 -18.65
N PRO A 220 -19.07 15.66 -19.42
CA PRO A 220 -20.42 15.79 -19.91
C PRO A 220 -20.78 14.58 -20.76
N SER A 221 -21.88 13.92 -20.40
CA SER A 221 -22.52 12.91 -21.24
C SER A 221 -22.64 13.49 -22.66
N ARG A 222 -22.18 12.76 -23.67
CA ARG A 222 -22.21 13.16 -25.09
C ARG A 222 -23.65 13.21 -25.67
N GLY A 223 -24.62 13.73 -24.93
CA GLY A 223 -26.00 13.90 -25.39
C GLY A 223 -26.76 14.82 -24.45
N GLY A 224 -27.27 15.93 -25.00
CA GLY A 224 -28.16 16.88 -24.32
C GLY A 224 -27.45 18.16 -23.87
N LYS A 225 -27.43 19.17 -24.74
CA LYS A 225 -27.39 20.56 -24.28
C LYS A 225 -28.76 20.86 -23.65
N ASP A 226 -28.76 21.63 -22.57
CA ASP A 226 -29.94 22.29 -21.98
C ASP A 226 -30.79 21.48 -20.98
N GLU A 227 -30.18 20.94 -19.91
CA GLU A 227 -30.90 20.83 -18.63
C GLU A 227 -30.11 21.50 -17.50
N PRO A 228 -30.64 22.57 -16.86
CA PRO A 228 -30.01 23.14 -15.68
C PRO A 228 -30.10 22.14 -14.53
N ALA A 229 -28.97 21.92 -13.84
CA ALA A 229 -28.86 21.12 -12.62
C ALA A 229 -29.81 21.65 -11.53
N THR A 230 -31.06 21.22 -11.58
CA THR A 230 -32.14 21.65 -10.69
C THR A 230 -33.00 20.47 -10.25
N SER A 231 -32.51 19.24 -10.39
CA SER A 231 -33.20 18.09 -9.85
C SER A 231 -33.14 18.14 -8.30
N PRO A 232 -34.23 17.84 -7.58
CA PRO A 232 -34.25 17.76 -6.12
C PRO A 232 -33.29 16.70 -5.53
N VAL A 233 -32.86 15.74 -6.37
CA VAL A 233 -31.95 14.65 -6.00
C VAL A 233 -30.52 15.18 -5.85
N ASP A 234 -30.09 16.09 -6.73
CA ASP A 234 -28.75 16.68 -6.69
C ASP A 234 -28.55 17.58 -5.46
N ARG A 235 -29.59 18.35 -5.09
CA ARG A 235 -29.54 19.20 -3.87
C ARG A 235 -29.47 18.38 -2.57
N ARG A 236 -30.12 17.21 -2.51
CA ARG A 236 -30.02 16.30 -1.35
C ARG A 236 -28.67 15.59 -1.27
N ALA A 237 -28.03 15.33 -2.39
CA ALA A 237 -26.72 14.69 -2.44
C ALA A 237 -25.60 15.61 -1.93
N ASP A 238 -25.64 16.90 -2.28
CA ASP A 238 -24.69 17.90 -1.77
C ASP A 238 -24.80 18.08 -0.24
N ASP A 239 -26.03 18.03 0.29
CA ASP A 239 -26.33 18.16 1.73
C ASP A 239 -25.83 16.96 2.57
N MET A 240 -25.51 15.84 1.93
CA MET A 240 -24.99 14.63 2.58
C MET A 240 -23.46 14.46 2.43
N SER A 241 -22.79 15.36 1.69
CA SER A 241 -21.37 15.26 1.44
C SER A 241 -20.55 15.43 2.73
N ALA A 242 -19.58 14.55 2.96
CA ALA A 242 -18.67 14.63 4.11
C ALA A 242 -17.37 13.87 3.84
N ILE A 243 -16.27 14.35 4.44
CA ILE A 243 -15.02 13.58 4.56
C ILE A 243 -15.04 12.88 5.91
N VAL A 244 -15.10 11.55 5.92
CA VAL A 244 -15.08 10.76 7.16
C VAL A 244 -13.70 10.15 7.37
N LEU A 245 -13.07 10.47 8.50
CA LEU A 245 -11.76 9.94 8.89
C LEU A 245 -11.92 8.97 10.05
N GLN A 246 -11.60 7.71 9.83
CA GLN A 246 -11.58 6.67 10.86
C GLN A 246 -10.16 6.12 10.97
N PHE A 247 -9.62 6.13 12.18
CA PHE A 247 -8.28 5.62 12.46
C PHE A 247 -8.18 5.12 13.90
N SER A 248 -7.12 4.37 14.20
CA SER A 248 -6.82 3.81 15.53
C SER A 248 -5.62 4.45 16.20
N SER A 249 -4.93 5.38 15.55
CA SER A 249 -3.74 6.05 16.08
C SER A 249 -3.75 7.53 15.74
N LEU A 250 -3.34 8.36 16.70
CA LEU A 250 -3.19 9.80 16.53
C LEU A 250 -1.84 10.25 17.10
N SER A 251 -1.03 10.87 16.25
CA SER A 251 0.22 11.54 16.65
C SER A 251 0.02 13.05 16.62
N SER A 252 1.03 13.81 17.04
CA SER A 252 1.01 15.27 16.95
C SER A 252 0.73 15.73 15.51
N VAL A 253 -0.31 16.54 15.35
CA VAL A 253 -0.68 17.18 14.06
C VAL A 253 0.10 18.49 13.83
N GLY A 254 1.10 18.77 14.67
CA GLY A 254 1.80 20.04 14.73
C GLY A 254 1.03 21.12 15.50
N ASN A 255 1.63 22.31 15.63
CA ASN A 255 1.07 23.41 16.43
C ASN A 255 0.08 24.30 15.63
N GLY A 256 -0.44 23.84 14.50
CA GLY A 256 -1.29 24.63 13.61
C GLY A 256 -2.11 23.81 12.62
N THR A 257 -2.86 24.48 11.74
CA THR A 257 -3.83 23.84 10.83
C THR A 257 -3.25 23.45 9.47
N ALA A 258 -2.04 23.92 9.13
CA ALA A 258 -1.48 23.78 7.79
C ALA A 258 -1.43 22.33 7.27
N TRP A 259 -1.02 21.38 8.12
CA TRP A 259 -1.00 19.96 7.73
C TRP A 259 -2.41 19.41 7.51
N LEU A 260 -3.36 19.77 8.37
CA LEU A 260 -4.74 19.35 8.24
C LEU A 260 -5.37 19.94 6.97
N GLU A 261 -5.13 21.22 6.67
CA GLU A 261 -5.58 21.87 5.45
C GLU A 261 -5.03 21.20 4.17
N GLU A 262 -3.75 20.83 4.16
CA GLU A 262 -3.13 20.08 3.07
C GLU A 262 -3.77 18.70 2.87
N LEU A 263 -4.01 17.99 3.99
CA LEU A 263 -4.67 16.69 3.97
C LEU A 263 -6.10 16.79 3.43
N ILE A 264 -6.86 17.79 3.88
CA ILE A 264 -8.23 18.08 3.43
C ILE A 264 -8.25 18.41 1.94
N SER A 265 -7.34 19.29 1.49
CA SER A 265 -7.21 19.60 0.06
C SER A 265 -6.94 18.34 -0.75
N SER A 266 -6.10 17.43 -0.23
CA SER A 266 -5.82 16.15 -0.88
C SER A 266 -7.06 15.25 -0.98
N MET A 267 -7.86 15.16 0.09
CA MET A 267 -9.12 14.43 0.11
C MET A 267 -10.20 15.08 -0.76
N ASN A 268 -10.09 16.38 -1.03
CA ASN A 268 -10.94 17.13 -1.94
C ASN A 268 -10.40 17.18 -3.39
N GLY A 269 -9.57 16.20 -3.79
CA GLY A 269 -9.03 16.13 -5.16
C GLY A 269 -8.12 17.28 -5.55
N GLY A 270 -7.49 17.94 -4.57
CA GLY A 270 -6.61 19.10 -4.77
C GLY A 270 -7.34 20.44 -4.86
N ARG A 271 -8.65 20.45 -4.65
CA ARG A 271 -9.43 21.68 -4.52
C ARG A 271 -9.15 22.35 -3.18
N SER A 272 -9.59 23.60 -3.05
CA SER A 272 -9.44 24.38 -1.81
C SER A 272 -10.06 23.64 -0.62
N SER A 273 -9.37 23.67 0.53
CA SER A 273 -9.89 23.16 1.81
C SER A 273 -11.13 23.93 2.27
N LEU A 274 -11.25 25.22 1.91
CA LEU A 274 -12.42 26.06 2.20
C LEU A 274 -13.68 25.60 1.45
N ALA A 275 -13.50 24.87 0.34
CA ALA A 275 -14.57 24.28 -0.45
C ALA A 275 -14.73 22.78 -0.19
N ALA A 276 -14.09 22.25 0.86
CA ALA A 276 -14.23 20.86 1.24
C ALA A 276 -15.52 20.64 2.03
N PRO A 277 -16.16 19.47 1.88
CA PRO A 277 -17.32 19.14 2.69
C PRO A 277 -16.92 18.96 4.17
N PRO A 278 -17.90 18.99 5.11
CA PRO A 278 -17.64 18.82 6.53
C PRO A 278 -16.82 17.55 6.84
N ILE A 279 -15.90 17.67 7.79
CA ILE A 279 -15.06 16.55 8.23
C ILE A 279 -15.64 15.93 9.49
N ARG A 280 -15.74 14.60 9.50
CA ARG A 280 -16.17 13.83 10.66
C ARG A 280 -15.06 12.86 11.05
N ILE A 281 -14.59 12.98 12.29
CA ILE A 281 -13.56 12.10 12.83
C ILE A 281 -14.24 11.02 13.68
N VAL A 282 -13.91 9.76 13.41
CA VAL A 282 -14.36 8.60 14.17
C VAL A 282 -13.14 8.02 14.89
N TYR A 283 -13.08 8.28 16.19
CA TYR A 283 -12.04 7.77 17.08
C TYR A 283 -12.67 7.29 18.41
N PRO A 284 -12.25 6.15 18.99
CA PRO A 284 -12.86 5.63 20.21
C PRO A 284 -12.70 6.59 21.40
N THR A 285 -13.80 6.85 22.11
CA THR A 285 -13.76 7.59 23.38
C THR A 285 -13.24 6.71 24.52
N ARG A 286 -12.73 7.34 25.57
CA ARG A 286 -12.31 6.65 26.80
C ARG A 286 -13.39 5.70 27.33
N ARG A 287 -14.66 6.14 27.35
CA ARG A 287 -15.79 5.31 27.79
C ARG A 287 -16.00 4.09 26.89
N GLN A 288 -16.00 4.28 25.57
CA GLN A 288 -16.16 3.17 24.62
C GLN A 288 -15.05 2.13 24.73
N VAL A 289 -13.81 2.54 25.05
CA VAL A 289 -12.71 1.60 25.31
C VAL A 289 -12.95 0.82 26.61
N GLY A 290 -13.31 1.51 27.70
CA GLY A 290 -13.59 0.87 28.99
C GLY A 290 -14.75 -0.12 28.93
N ASP A 291 -15.78 0.19 28.16
CA ASP A 291 -16.99 -0.63 27.98
C ASP A 291 -16.83 -1.70 26.87
N SER A 292 -15.66 -1.81 26.23
CA SER A 292 -15.42 -2.78 25.15
C SER A 292 -15.22 -4.22 25.66
N ILE A 293 -15.26 -5.21 24.76
CA ILE A 293 -15.05 -6.63 25.08
C ILE A 293 -13.67 -6.89 25.73
N GLU A 294 -12.63 -6.18 25.26
CA GLU A 294 -11.28 -6.28 25.83
C GLU A 294 -11.07 -5.30 27.00
N GLY A 295 -12.07 -4.48 27.33
CA GLY A 295 -11.97 -3.40 28.30
C GLY A 295 -10.80 -2.45 28.02
N TRP A 296 -10.17 -1.94 29.07
CA TRP A 296 -9.03 -1.03 28.97
C TRP A 296 -7.83 -1.59 28.21
N VAL A 297 -7.70 -2.92 28.07
CA VAL A 297 -6.61 -3.55 27.32
C VAL A 297 -6.70 -3.23 25.82
N ALA A 298 -7.91 -2.96 25.29
CA ALA A 298 -8.08 -2.48 23.91
C ALA A 298 -7.28 -1.19 23.64
N GLY A 299 -7.09 -0.35 24.66
CA GLY A 299 -6.37 0.91 24.57
C GLY A 299 -4.90 0.76 24.14
N ALA A 300 -4.28 -0.40 24.38
CA ALA A 300 -2.92 -0.68 23.92
C ALA A 300 -2.79 -0.71 22.38
N SER A 301 -3.90 -0.95 21.67
CA SER A 301 -4.00 -0.90 20.21
C SER A 301 -4.48 0.46 19.70
N LEU A 302 -4.66 1.44 20.59
CA LEU A 302 -5.14 2.80 20.29
C LEU A 302 -4.12 3.86 20.72
N PRO A 303 -2.88 3.85 20.18
CA PRO A 303 -1.85 4.80 20.60
C PRO A 303 -2.26 6.23 20.24
N CYS A 304 -2.42 7.06 21.27
CA CYS A 304 -2.61 8.50 21.17
C CYS A 304 -1.60 9.14 22.11
N ALA A 305 -0.74 10.02 21.61
CA ALA A 305 0.18 10.74 22.47
C ALA A 305 -0.63 11.61 23.46
N SER A 306 -0.24 11.61 24.74
CA SER A 306 -0.69 12.65 25.66
C SER A 306 0.04 13.94 25.30
N GLU A 307 -0.70 15.06 25.21
CA GLU A 307 -0.11 16.40 25.16
C GLU A 307 0.80 16.67 26.36
#